data_AF-A0A1F4E211-F1
#
_entry.id   AF-A0A1F4E211-F1
#
_cell.length_a   1.000
_cell.length_b   1.000
_cell.length_c   1.000
_cell.angle_alpha   90.00
_cell.angle_beta   90.00
_cell.angle_gamma   90.00
#
_symmetry.space_group_name_H-M   'P 1'
#
loop_
_entity.id
_entity.type
_entity.pdbx_description
1 polymer ?
#
loop_
_entity_poly.entity_id
_entity_poly.type
_entity_poly.pdbx_seq_one_letter_code
_entity_poly.pdbx_strand_id
1 'polypeptide(L)'
;MSAIGRGFINPFRNKARAVVVVALLSLVTALLALMVQATLASRQQIASMEGRVRTLIELREAGAFGTGGFGGDKPIGEEHFSTDTLEAVARIANARHLARVDEYVYKPQVDPSKKNAYAMVIGLHPGAALRAIGEVDYENARIVTGRNLKAGDEDANVAIVGRLYAEQRLGIVTASDLARAEKHIVLNARELKVIGIYTTTNDFGDNHVFIPINAFRAIFSPGKKLSKIFVTVDSVTNVERVVADLKKIPEADVVTAPEAVSTARSTLGTLAVASAYASVLLFAIGAVLVVFVMILSTRERIREIGTLKAIGASNREVVLQFLAEAFAMSALGAAGALLLALPSAPVVSQVLGVPIAFDRNVVLLIVAGSVTFAALGSLYPVMHGVRLTPVDAMRRTA
;
A
#
# COMPACT_ATOMS: atom_id res chain seq x y z
N MET A 1 -43.52 -27.32 -5.83
CA MET A 1 -42.22 -26.63 -5.63
C MET A 1 -42.43 -25.14 -5.85
N SER A 2 -42.01 -24.25 -4.93
CA SER A 2 -42.24 -22.80 -5.03
C SER A 2 -41.45 -22.17 -6.18
N ALA A 3 -41.88 -21.00 -6.68
CA ALA A 3 -41.16 -20.26 -7.73
C ALA A 3 -39.70 -19.96 -7.36
N ILE A 4 -39.46 -19.62 -6.09
CA ILE A 4 -38.12 -19.37 -5.53
C ILE A 4 -37.29 -20.65 -5.54
N GLY A 5 -37.84 -21.78 -5.08
CA GLY A 5 -37.13 -23.06 -5.08
C GLY A 5 -36.74 -23.53 -6.48
N ARG A 6 -37.61 -23.34 -7.47
CA ARG A 6 -37.27 -23.58 -8.89
C ARG A 6 -36.13 -22.66 -9.35
N GLY A 7 -36.17 -21.39 -8.96
CA GLY A 7 -35.16 -20.39 -9.33
C GLY A 7 -33.73 -20.74 -8.88
N PHE A 8 -33.57 -21.33 -7.69
CA PHE A 8 -32.25 -21.78 -7.22
C PHE A 8 -31.69 -22.97 -8.01
N ILE A 9 -32.54 -23.84 -8.54
CA ILE A 9 -32.10 -25.07 -9.24
C ILE A 9 -31.91 -24.82 -10.75
N ASN A 10 -32.74 -23.96 -11.34
CA ASN A 10 -32.78 -23.71 -12.78
C ASN A 10 -31.45 -23.29 -13.43
N PRO A 11 -30.61 -22.41 -12.82
CA PRO A 11 -29.34 -22.04 -13.44
C PRO A 11 -28.43 -23.25 -13.69
N PHE A 12 -28.47 -24.26 -12.83
CA PHE A 12 -27.63 -25.45 -12.93
C PHE A 12 -28.10 -26.49 -13.95
N ARG A 13 -29.24 -26.24 -14.62
CA ARG A 13 -29.74 -27.12 -15.69
C ARG A 13 -28.76 -27.17 -16.88
N ASN A 14 -28.05 -26.07 -17.14
CA ASN A 14 -26.91 -26.03 -18.06
C ASN A 14 -25.63 -25.72 -17.27
N LYS A 15 -24.95 -26.78 -16.82
CA LYS A 15 -23.74 -26.69 -15.98
C LYS A 15 -22.65 -25.85 -16.64
N ALA A 16 -22.42 -26.02 -17.96
CA ALA A 16 -21.38 -25.27 -18.67
C ALA A 16 -21.64 -23.76 -18.62
N ARG A 17 -22.88 -23.35 -18.93
CA ARG A 17 -23.27 -21.94 -18.86
C ARG A 17 -23.18 -21.39 -17.43
N ALA A 18 -23.66 -22.15 -16.45
CA ALA A 18 -23.61 -21.72 -15.05
C ALA A 18 -22.17 -21.48 -14.60
N VAL A 19 -21.26 -22.41 -14.92
CA VAL A 19 -19.83 -22.27 -14.61
C VAL A 19 -19.23 -21.02 -15.25
N VAL A 20 -19.51 -20.76 -16.53
CA VAL A 20 -18.99 -19.58 -17.23
C VAL A 20 -19.48 -18.28 -16.57
N VAL A 21 -20.78 -18.18 -16.26
CA VAL A 21 -21.35 -16.98 -15.64
C VAL A 21 -20.80 -16.78 -14.23
N VAL A 22 -20.74 -17.83 -13.40
CA VAL A 22 -20.16 -17.75 -12.06
C VAL A 22 -18.69 -17.36 -12.13
N ALA A 23 -17.90 -17.93 -13.04
CA ALA A 23 -16.49 -17.60 -13.22
C ALA A 23 -16.29 -16.13 -13.60
N LEU A 24 -17.08 -15.61 -14.54
CA LEU A 24 -17.02 -14.20 -14.95
C LEU A 24 -17.42 -13.26 -13.81
N LEU A 25 -18.51 -13.56 -13.10
CA LEU A 25 -18.93 -12.76 -11.93
C LEU A 25 -17.90 -12.81 -10.80
N SER A 26 -17.28 -13.97 -10.58
CA SER A 26 -16.20 -14.15 -9.61
C SER A 26 -15.00 -13.28 -9.95
N LEU A 27 -14.56 -13.31 -11.21
CA LEU A 27 -13.42 -12.54 -11.68
C LEU A 27 -13.67 -11.03 -11.56
N VAL A 28 -14.81 -10.54 -12.07
CA VAL A 28 -15.13 -9.11 -12.02
C VAL A 28 -15.25 -8.61 -10.59
N THR A 29 -15.95 -9.36 -9.73
CA THR A 29 -16.12 -8.97 -8.32
C THR A 29 -14.81 -9.06 -7.54
N ALA A 30 -13.94 -10.03 -7.85
CA ALA A 30 -12.62 -10.14 -7.23
C ALA A 30 -11.72 -8.96 -7.60
N LEU A 31 -11.65 -8.62 -8.90
CA LEU A 31 -10.89 -7.48 -9.38
C LEU A 31 -11.42 -6.17 -8.79
N LEU A 32 -12.75 -6.00 -8.74
CA LEU A 32 -13.36 -4.85 -8.09
C LEU A 32 -12.96 -4.77 -6.62
N ALA A 33 -13.00 -5.88 -5.88
CA ALA A 33 -12.60 -5.90 -4.47
C ALA A 33 -11.13 -5.53 -4.27
N LEU A 34 -10.23 -6.07 -5.08
CA LEU A 34 -8.81 -5.74 -5.02
C LEU A 34 -8.56 -4.26 -5.33
N MET A 35 -9.21 -3.70 -6.35
CA MET A 35 -9.02 -2.29 -6.74
C MET A 35 -9.57 -1.31 -5.69
N VAL A 36 -10.73 -1.62 -5.09
CA VAL A 36 -11.28 -0.80 -4.01
C VAL A 36 -10.36 -0.84 -2.79
N GLN A 37 -9.86 -2.02 -2.40
CA GLN A 37 -8.94 -2.13 -1.26
C GLN A 37 -7.58 -1.48 -1.55
N ALA A 38 -7.05 -1.60 -2.76
CA ALA A 38 -5.83 -0.88 -3.17
C ALA A 38 -6.01 0.64 -3.09
N THR A 39 -7.18 1.14 -3.50
CA THR A 39 -7.52 2.57 -3.39
C THR A 39 -7.55 3.02 -1.93
N LEU A 40 -8.20 2.25 -1.05
CA LEU A 40 -8.28 2.56 0.38
C LEU A 40 -6.91 2.49 1.05
N ALA A 41 -6.12 1.46 0.75
CA ALA A 41 -4.78 1.30 1.29
C ALA A 41 -3.84 2.42 0.83
N SER A 42 -3.91 2.83 -0.45
CA SER A 42 -3.15 3.97 -0.96
C SER A 42 -3.53 5.27 -0.22
N ARG A 43 -4.84 5.53 -0.05
CA ARG A 43 -5.32 6.71 0.69
C ARG A 43 -4.87 6.71 2.16
N GLN A 44 -4.95 5.56 2.83
CA GLN A 44 -4.48 5.42 4.22
C GLN A 44 -2.97 5.62 4.32
N GLN A 45 -2.20 5.08 3.38
CA GLN A 45 -0.76 5.26 3.32
C GLN A 45 -0.41 6.75 3.15
N ILE A 46 -1.07 7.44 2.20
CA ILE A 46 -0.94 8.90 2.03
C ILE A 46 -1.25 9.62 3.35
N ALA A 47 -2.41 9.38 3.96
CA ALA A 47 -2.83 10.06 5.19
C ALA A 47 -1.86 9.83 6.37
N SER A 48 -1.35 8.60 6.52
CA SER A 48 -0.37 8.25 7.55
C SER A 48 0.99 8.94 7.31
N MET A 49 1.38 9.10 6.05
CA MET A 49 2.55 9.89 5.67
C MET A 49 2.29 11.36 5.99
N GLU A 50 1.14 11.92 5.61
CA GLU A 50 0.83 13.33 5.86
C GLU A 50 0.88 13.71 7.34
N GLY A 51 0.34 12.87 8.23
CA GLY A 51 0.33 13.17 9.66
C GLY A 51 1.73 13.29 10.28
N ARG A 52 2.69 12.47 9.83
CA ARG A 52 4.06 12.41 10.36
C ARG A 52 5.00 13.40 9.68
N VAL A 53 4.78 13.64 8.39
CA VAL A 53 5.63 14.49 7.54
C VAL A 53 5.36 15.97 7.78
N ARG A 54 4.12 16.37 8.10
CA ARG A 54 3.77 17.80 8.17
C ARG A 54 4.47 18.57 9.29
N THR A 55 4.95 17.91 10.34
CA THR A 55 5.71 18.54 11.43
C THR A 55 7.21 18.29 11.34
N LEU A 56 7.67 17.54 10.33
CA LEU A 56 9.07 17.18 10.17
C LEU A 56 9.78 18.17 9.24
N ILE A 57 10.92 18.66 9.71
CA ILE A 57 11.80 19.57 8.98
C ILE A 57 13.17 18.88 8.90
N GLU A 58 13.71 18.80 7.69
CA GLU A 58 15.06 18.34 7.43
C GLU A 58 15.99 19.56 7.32
N LEU A 59 17.10 19.52 8.02
CA LEU A 59 18.23 20.41 7.78
C LEU A 59 19.36 19.57 7.23
N ARG A 60 20.02 20.10 6.20
CA ARG A 60 21.22 19.53 5.61
C ARG A 60 22.26 20.62 5.39
N GLU A 61 23.50 20.23 5.18
CA GLU A 61 24.55 21.17 4.82
C GLU A 61 24.15 21.99 3.58
N ALA A 62 24.35 23.31 3.65
CA ALA A 62 23.96 24.19 2.56
C ALA A 62 24.73 23.85 1.28
N GLY A 63 24.02 23.63 0.17
CA GLY A 63 24.62 23.17 -1.09
C GLY A 63 24.71 21.64 -1.23
N ALA A 64 24.39 20.87 -0.18
CA ALA A 64 24.37 19.42 -0.26
C ALA A 64 23.18 18.90 -1.09
N PHE A 65 23.42 17.79 -1.78
CA PHE A 65 22.38 17.04 -2.47
C PHE A 65 21.50 16.28 -1.47
N GLY A 66 20.19 16.22 -1.71
CA GLY A 66 19.29 15.37 -0.94
C GLY A 66 17.83 15.50 -1.36
N THR A 67 16.93 15.09 -0.47
CA THR A 67 15.47 15.18 -0.61
C THR A 67 15.02 16.59 -1.01
N GLY A 68 14.28 16.73 -2.12
CA GLY A 68 13.82 18.03 -2.62
C GLY A 68 14.74 18.75 -3.63
N GLY A 69 15.85 18.13 -4.07
CA GLY A 69 16.68 18.61 -5.19
C GLY A 69 18.11 18.98 -4.80
N PHE A 70 18.82 19.63 -5.73
CA PHE A 70 20.17 20.14 -5.51
C PHE A 70 20.15 21.28 -4.48
N GLY A 71 21.12 21.30 -3.56
CA GLY A 71 21.34 22.45 -2.68
C GLY A 71 21.78 23.69 -3.47
N GLY A 72 21.78 24.85 -2.82
CA GLY A 72 22.21 26.11 -3.46
C GLY A 72 23.70 26.15 -3.85
N ASP A 73 24.17 27.26 -4.42
CA ASP A 73 25.54 27.42 -4.96
C ASP A 73 26.68 27.50 -3.90
N LYS A 74 26.52 26.86 -2.73
CA LYS A 74 27.53 26.86 -1.67
C LYS A 74 28.41 25.60 -1.73
N PRO A 75 29.74 25.73 -1.53
CA PRO A 75 30.63 24.58 -1.49
C PRO A 75 30.41 23.74 -0.23
N ILE A 76 30.30 22.42 -0.41
CA ILE A 76 30.17 21.43 0.66
C ILE A 76 31.56 21.20 1.28
N GLY A 77 31.68 21.24 2.60
CA GLY A 77 32.95 21.19 3.33
C GLY A 77 32.93 20.24 4.54
N GLU A 78 34.07 20.08 5.22
CA GLU A 78 34.18 19.15 6.36
C GLU A 78 33.68 19.71 7.70
N GLU A 79 33.53 21.02 7.86
CA GLU A 79 33.28 21.63 9.19
C GLU A 79 32.02 22.52 9.30
N HIS A 80 31.35 22.87 8.21
CA HIS A 80 30.27 23.87 8.28
C HIS A 80 28.99 23.33 8.92
N PHE A 81 28.58 22.10 8.59
CA PHE A 81 27.39 21.49 9.17
C PHE A 81 27.78 20.49 10.26
N SER A 82 27.63 20.90 11.52
CA SER A 82 28.27 20.22 12.64
C SER A 82 27.40 20.20 13.91
N THR A 83 27.94 19.63 15.00
CA THR A 83 27.33 19.72 16.34
C THR A 83 27.06 21.16 16.78
N ASP A 84 27.83 22.13 16.28
CA ASP A 84 27.63 23.54 16.62
C ASP A 84 26.36 24.09 15.94
N THR A 85 26.06 23.62 14.72
CA THR A 85 24.79 23.87 14.02
C THR A 85 23.62 23.25 14.78
N LEU A 86 23.79 22.06 15.35
CA LEU A 86 22.77 21.42 16.19
C LEU A 86 22.48 22.25 17.46
N GLU A 87 23.51 22.78 18.12
CA GLU A 87 23.32 23.69 19.25
C GLU A 87 22.57 24.97 18.83
N ALA A 88 22.84 25.50 17.64
CA ALA A 88 22.12 26.65 17.10
C ALA A 88 20.62 26.33 16.88
N VAL A 89 20.29 25.13 16.38
CA VAL A 89 18.90 24.65 16.23
C VAL A 89 18.19 24.62 17.58
N ALA A 90 18.87 24.17 18.65
CA ALA A 90 18.29 24.14 19.99
C ALA A 90 18.05 25.53 20.61
N ARG A 91 18.68 26.59 20.08
CA ARG A 91 18.61 27.97 20.60
C ARG A 91 17.75 28.92 19.78
N ILE A 92 17.02 28.42 18.76
CA ILE A 92 16.12 29.26 17.96
C ILE A 92 15.02 29.92 18.81
N ALA A 93 14.49 31.06 18.37
CA ALA A 93 13.48 31.80 19.14
C ALA A 93 12.22 30.96 19.44
N ASN A 94 11.83 30.08 18.51
CA ASN A 94 10.72 29.15 18.67
C ASN A 94 11.12 27.76 19.19
N ALA A 95 12.26 27.61 19.90
CA ALA A 95 12.78 26.32 20.35
C ALA A 95 11.80 25.51 21.23
N ARG A 96 10.89 26.20 21.95
CA ARG A 96 9.83 25.57 22.75
C ARG A 96 8.85 24.71 21.94
N HIS A 97 8.78 24.92 20.62
CA HIS A 97 7.92 24.17 19.70
C HIS A 97 8.63 22.96 19.10
N LEU A 98 9.90 22.74 19.44
CA LEU A 98 10.64 21.55 19.02
C LEU A 98 10.25 20.38 19.94
N ALA A 99 9.51 19.43 19.38
CA ALA A 99 9.17 18.21 20.08
C ALA A 99 10.38 17.26 20.15
N ARG A 100 11.20 17.25 19.09
CA ARG A 100 12.37 16.36 18.99
C ARG A 100 13.38 16.89 17.98
N VAL A 101 14.67 16.69 18.28
CA VAL A 101 15.78 16.95 17.36
C VAL A 101 16.63 15.69 17.28
N ASP A 102 16.76 15.11 16.08
CA ASP A 102 17.56 13.91 15.84
C ASP A 102 18.79 14.28 15.00
N GLU A 103 19.97 13.91 15.50
CA GLU A 103 21.21 13.89 14.73
C GLU A 103 21.24 12.73 13.75
N TYR A 104 21.80 12.98 12.57
CA TYR A 104 21.94 11.97 11.53
C TYR A 104 23.30 12.09 10.86
N VAL A 105 24.06 11.00 10.88
CA VAL A 105 25.34 10.89 10.19
C VAL A 105 25.34 9.66 9.30
N TYR A 106 25.95 9.76 8.14
CA TYR A 106 26.13 8.60 7.29
C TYR A 106 27.47 8.63 6.57
N LYS A 107 27.95 7.44 6.21
CA LYS A 107 29.14 7.27 5.38
C LYS A 107 28.90 6.16 4.37
N PRO A 108 29.22 6.38 3.09
CA PRO A 108 29.16 5.32 2.10
C PRO A 108 30.22 4.26 2.41
N GLN A 109 29.80 3.01 2.41
CA GLN A 109 30.65 1.83 2.42
C GLN A 109 30.65 1.23 1.02
N VAL A 110 31.82 1.24 0.39
CA VAL A 110 32.04 0.60 -0.92
C VAL A 110 32.90 -0.64 -0.73
N ASP A 111 32.35 -1.80 -1.06
CA ASP A 111 33.05 -3.08 -1.05
C ASP A 111 32.87 -3.76 -2.43
N PRO A 112 33.84 -3.61 -3.35
CA PRO A 112 33.77 -4.18 -4.69
C PRO A 112 33.69 -5.71 -4.73
N SER A 113 34.04 -6.40 -3.63
CA SER A 113 34.02 -7.87 -3.56
C SER A 113 32.64 -8.46 -3.29
N LYS A 114 31.68 -7.62 -2.90
CA LYS A 114 30.32 -8.04 -2.53
C LYS A 114 29.33 -7.70 -3.63
N LYS A 115 28.28 -8.54 -3.75
CA LYS A 115 27.08 -8.17 -4.50
C LYS A 115 26.48 -6.92 -3.84
N ASN A 116 26.04 -5.97 -4.68
CA ASN A 116 25.74 -4.59 -4.29
C ASN A 116 26.91 -3.93 -3.57
N ALA A 117 27.93 -3.50 -4.32
CA ALA A 117 29.17 -2.94 -3.78
C ALA A 117 28.96 -1.71 -2.89
N TYR A 118 27.87 -0.98 -3.07
CA TYR A 118 27.53 0.21 -2.30
C TYR A 118 26.58 -0.11 -1.15
N ALA A 119 26.77 0.51 0.01
CA ALA A 119 25.81 0.57 1.11
C ALA A 119 26.03 1.89 1.89
N MET A 120 24.99 2.47 2.47
CA MET A 120 25.16 3.56 3.43
C MET A 120 25.16 2.98 4.84
N VAL A 121 26.19 3.31 5.61
CA VAL A 121 26.17 3.11 7.07
C VAL A 121 25.68 4.39 7.70
N ILE A 122 24.71 4.27 8.59
CA ILE A 122 23.96 5.37 9.15
C ILE A 122 24.03 5.28 10.68
N GLY A 123 24.48 6.36 11.31
CA GLY A 123 24.48 6.53 12.76
C GLY A 123 23.26 7.34 13.22
N LEU A 124 22.54 6.82 14.23
CA LEU A 124 21.41 7.51 14.86
C LEU A 124 21.30 7.18 16.35
N HIS A 125 20.65 8.06 17.11
CA HIS A 125 20.36 7.80 18.53
C HIS A 125 19.31 6.69 18.67
N PRO A 126 19.43 5.78 19.65
CA PRO A 126 18.39 4.81 19.90
C PRO A 126 17.03 5.46 20.16
N GLY A 127 15.97 4.87 19.61
CA GLY A 127 14.62 5.43 19.65
C GLY A 127 14.35 6.52 18.61
N ALA A 128 15.35 6.98 17.83
CA ALA A 128 15.11 7.74 16.61
C ALA A 128 14.49 6.85 15.54
N ALA A 129 13.70 7.48 14.67
CA ALA A 129 13.06 6.74 13.60
C ALA A 129 14.09 6.34 12.54
N LEU A 130 13.92 5.14 11.98
CA LEU A 130 14.79 4.60 10.96
C LEU A 130 14.43 5.24 9.60
N ARG A 131 15.31 6.09 9.08
CA ARG A 131 15.08 6.89 7.86
C ARG A 131 16.06 6.48 6.76
N ALA A 132 15.86 5.32 6.15
CA ALA A 132 16.82 4.82 5.17
C ALA A 132 16.88 5.76 3.96
N ILE A 133 18.10 6.06 3.52
CA ILE A 133 18.34 6.96 2.39
C ILE A 133 17.69 6.37 1.13
N GLY A 134 17.02 7.20 0.35
CA GLY A 134 16.32 6.82 -0.87
C GLY A 134 15.79 8.04 -1.63
N GLU A 135 14.78 7.83 -2.47
CA GLU A 135 14.12 8.93 -3.20
C GLU A 135 13.28 9.82 -2.25
N VAL A 136 12.84 9.26 -1.13
CA VAL A 136 12.08 9.94 -0.07
C VAL A 136 12.61 9.49 1.30
N ASP A 137 13.34 10.36 1.99
CA ASP A 137 14.08 10.08 3.23
C ASP A 137 13.22 10.20 4.52
N TYR A 138 11.98 9.68 4.50
CA TYR A 138 11.08 9.79 5.66
C TYR A 138 10.62 8.43 6.18
N GLU A 139 11.07 8.10 7.39
CA GLU A 139 10.64 6.98 8.27
C GLU A 139 10.09 5.75 7.53
N ASN A 140 10.86 5.30 6.53
CA ASN A 140 10.47 4.29 5.56
C ASN A 140 10.86 2.87 5.98
N ALA A 141 11.78 2.74 6.93
CA ALA A 141 12.32 1.44 7.34
C ALA A 141 11.44 0.80 8.42
N ARG A 142 10.75 -0.29 8.04
CA ARG A 142 9.97 -1.13 8.94
C ARG A 142 10.75 -2.39 9.31
N ILE A 143 10.89 -2.67 10.59
CA ILE A 143 11.49 -3.92 11.07
C ILE A 143 10.60 -5.11 10.65
N VAL A 144 11.19 -6.08 9.96
CA VAL A 144 10.56 -7.35 9.55
C VAL A 144 10.94 -8.47 10.52
N THR A 145 12.19 -8.47 10.97
CA THR A 145 12.74 -9.50 11.86
C THR A 145 13.60 -8.86 12.95
N GLY A 146 13.58 -9.43 14.16
CA GLY A 146 14.41 -9.00 15.28
C GLY A 146 13.81 -7.81 16.02
N ARG A 147 14.65 -6.86 16.44
CA ARG A 147 14.24 -5.69 17.23
C ARG A 147 14.87 -4.39 16.73
N ASN A 148 14.23 -3.27 17.08
CA ASN A 148 14.81 -1.94 16.88
C ASN A 148 15.85 -1.61 17.98
N LEU A 149 16.60 -0.53 17.78
CA LEU A 149 17.50 0.08 18.76
C LEU A 149 16.69 0.61 19.95
N LYS A 150 17.14 0.30 21.16
CA LYS A 150 16.56 0.73 22.43
C LYS A 150 17.55 1.62 23.17
N ALA A 151 17.08 2.42 24.12
CA ALA A 151 17.92 3.35 24.89
C ALA A 151 19.21 2.71 25.46
N GLY A 152 19.16 1.43 25.86
CA GLY A 152 20.35 0.72 26.36
C GLY A 152 21.37 0.28 25.29
N ASP A 153 21.11 0.49 24.00
CA ASP A 153 22.02 0.14 22.90
C ASP A 153 22.93 1.31 22.47
N GLU A 154 22.91 2.44 23.17
CA GLU A 154 23.59 3.67 22.73
C GLU A 154 25.10 3.47 22.48
N ASP A 155 25.76 2.73 23.35
CA ASP A 155 27.18 2.35 23.23
C ASP A 155 27.40 0.91 22.74
N ALA A 156 26.32 0.22 22.35
CA ALA A 156 26.41 -1.19 21.94
C ALA A 156 26.92 -1.32 20.50
N ASN A 157 27.78 -2.32 20.26
CA ASN A 157 28.20 -2.69 18.91
C ASN A 157 27.13 -3.55 18.23
N VAL A 158 25.99 -2.93 17.91
CA VAL A 158 24.85 -3.59 17.27
C VAL A 158 24.49 -2.90 15.95
N ALA A 159 23.86 -3.66 15.05
CA ALA A 159 23.44 -3.18 13.76
C ALA A 159 22.03 -3.66 13.39
N ILE A 160 21.30 -2.81 12.67
CA ILE A 160 20.08 -3.18 11.97
C ILE A 160 20.37 -3.06 10.47
N VAL A 161 20.16 -4.14 9.73
CA VAL A 161 20.51 -4.20 8.30
C VAL A 161 19.26 -4.19 7.44
N GLY A 162 19.33 -3.60 6.26
CA GLY A 162 18.24 -3.69 5.28
C GLY A 162 18.15 -5.11 4.69
N ARG A 163 16.95 -5.48 4.22
CA ARG A 163 16.65 -6.80 3.65
C ARG A 163 17.62 -7.20 2.54
N LEU A 164 17.91 -6.29 1.61
CA LEU A 164 18.79 -6.55 0.48
C LEU A 164 20.25 -6.68 0.91
N TYR A 165 20.69 -5.85 1.86
CA TYR A 165 22.02 -5.98 2.47
C TYR A 165 22.18 -7.35 3.14
N ALA A 166 21.18 -7.77 3.91
CA ALA A 166 21.18 -9.04 4.62
C ALA A 166 21.22 -10.24 3.64
N GLU A 167 20.40 -10.21 2.61
CA GLU A 167 20.34 -11.26 1.59
C GLU A 167 21.67 -11.37 0.82
N GLN A 168 22.17 -10.26 0.28
CA GLN A 168 23.28 -10.29 -0.67
C GLN A 168 24.67 -10.34 -0.02
N ARG A 169 24.83 -9.74 1.16
CA ARG A 169 26.14 -9.67 1.84
C ARG A 169 26.29 -10.67 2.97
N LEU A 170 25.19 -11.05 3.62
CA LEU A 170 25.19 -11.94 4.79
C LEU A 170 24.57 -13.32 4.51
N GLY A 171 23.89 -13.49 3.37
CA GLY A 171 23.19 -14.72 2.99
C GLY A 171 21.98 -15.01 3.87
N ILE A 172 21.34 -13.97 4.42
CA ILE A 172 20.19 -14.09 5.33
C ILE A 172 18.91 -13.86 4.51
N VAL A 173 18.14 -14.94 4.29
CA VAL A 173 16.91 -14.89 3.47
C VAL A 173 15.66 -15.02 4.33
N THR A 174 15.73 -15.72 5.46
CA THR A 174 14.58 -15.96 6.34
C THR A 174 14.82 -15.49 7.78
N ALA A 175 13.74 -15.23 8.52
CA ALA A 175 13.81 -14.88 9.94
C ALA A 175 14.52 -15.95 10.79
N SER A 176 14.39 -17.22 10.38
CA SER A 176 15.07 -18.37 10.97
C SER A 176 16.60 -18.28 10.85
N ASP A 177 17.09 -17.68 9.77
CA ASP A 177 18.54 -17.53 9.52
C ASP A 177 19.15 -16.46 10.43
N LEU A 178 18.39 -15.43 10.80
CA LEU A 178 18.81 -14.41 11.78
C LEU A 178 18.88 -14.98 13.20
N ALA A 179 17.96 -15.88 13.57
CA ALA A 179 17.94 -16.50 14.89
C ALA A 179 19.01 -17.61 15.05
N ARG A 180 19.34 -18.32 13.96
CA ARG A 180 20.31 -19.42 13.99
C ARG A 180 21.77 -18.99 13.88
N ALA A 181 22.02 -17.82 13.31
CA ALA A 181 23.37 -17.33 13.15
C ALA A 181 23.49 -16.02 13.92
N GLU A 182 24.32 -15.99 14.96
CA GLU A 182 24.82 -14.76 15.58
C GLU A 182 25.67 -14.01 14.56
N LYS A 183 25.02 -13.49 13.52
CA LYS A 183 25.68 -12.86 12.39
C LYS A 183 26.18 -11.52 12.86
N HIS A 184 27.46 -11.33 12.63
CA HIS A 184 28.09 -10.05 12.78
C HIS A 184 28.41 -9.45 11.42
N ILE A 185 28.43 -8.13 11.37
CA ILE A 185 29.01 -7.37 10.26
C ILE A 185 30.31 -6.76 10.73
N VAL A 186 31.27 -6.65 9.82
CA VAL A 186 32.54 -5.98 10.12
C VAL A 186 32.57 -4.65 9.37
N LEU A 187 32.70 -3.56 10.12
CA LEU A 187 32.83 -2.20 9.61
C LEU A 187 34.15 -1.60 10.15
N ASN A 188 35.09 -1.25 9.26
CA ASN A 188 36.44 -0.77 9.60
C ASN A 188 37.10 -1.58 10.73
N ALA A 189 37.15 -2.91 10.60
CA ALA A 189 37.72 -3.83 11.59
C ALA A 189 37.02 -3.87 12.97
N ARG A 190 35.83 -3.28 13.12
CA ARG A 190 34.95 -3.51 14.27
C ARG A 190 33.82 -4.46 13.92
N GLU A 191 33.55 -5.40 14.82
CA GLU A 191 32.48 -6.37 14.71
C GLU A 191 31.19 -5.84 15.38
N LEU A 192 30.07 -5.90 14.66
CA LEU A 192 28.76 -5.48 15.17
C LEU A 192 27.74 -6.60 15.04
N LYS A 193 26.98 -6.87 16.10
CA LYS A 193 25.94 -7.90 16.12
C LYS A 193 24.69 -7.41 15.39
N VAL A 194 24.21 -8.19 14.42
CA VAL A 194 22.94 -7.89 13.74
C VAL A 194 21.77 -8.25 14.66
N ILE A 195 20.98 -7.26 15.06
CA ILE A 195 19.84 -7.42 15.98
C ILE A 195 18.48 -7.26 15.31
N GLY A 196 18.45 -6.80 14.06
CA GLY A 196 17.22 -6.62 13.31
C GLY A 196 17.44 -6.50 11.80
N ILE A 197 16.39 -6.82 11.05
CA ILE A 197 16.31 -6.64 9.60
C ILE A 197 15.10 -5.76 9.30
N TYR A 198 15.31 -4.70 8.52
CA TYR A 198 14.24 -3.82 8.07
C TYR A 198 13.97 -3.94 6.56
N THR A 199 12.81 -3.44 6.13
CA THR A 199 12.52 -3.18 4.71
C THR A 199 11.88 -1.80 4.53
N THR A 200 12.19 -1.16 3.41
CA THR A 200 11.58 0.05 2.84
C THR A 200 10.73 -0.27 1.62
N THR A 201 10.57 -1.56 1.25
CA THR A 201 9.96 -2.03 0.00
C THR A 201 10.67 -1.59 -1.29
N ASN A 202 11.82 -0.92 -1.17
CA ASN A 202 12.68 -0.50 -2.28
C ASN A 202 14.10 -1.05 -2.05
N ASP A 203 14.65 -1.68 -3.08
CA ASP A 203 16.00 -2.26 -3.06
C ASP A 203 17.08 -1.26 -2.70
N PHE A 204 16.97 0.01 -3.12
CA PHE A 204 17.97 1.03 -2.77
C PHE A 204 18.03 1.27 -1.26
N GLY A 205 16.87 1.52 -0.62
CA GLY A 205 16.79 1.75 0.82
C GLY A 205 17.00 0.48 1.65
N ASP A 206 16.71 -0.70 1.08
CA ASP A 206 16.96 -2.02 1.68
C ASP A 206 18.44 -2.42 1.69
N ASN A 207 19.32 -1.57 1.18
CA ASN A 207 20.75 -1.83 1.06
C ASN A 207 21.60 -1.00 2.05
N HIS A 208 21.01 -0.50 3.13
CA HIS A 208 21.69 0.33 4.12
C HIS A 208 21.75 -0.36 5.50
N VAL A 209 22.56 0.20 6.39
CA VAL A 209 22.81 -0.32 7.73
C VAL A 209 22.66 0.81 8.74
N PHE A 210 21.85 0.59 9.77
CA PHE A 210 21.74 1.48 10.92
C PHE A 210 22.56 0.95 12.09
N ILE A 211 23.30 1.84 12.74
CA ILE A 211 24.07 1.57 13.96
C ILE A 211 23.86 2.71 14.96
N PRO A 212 24.09 2.47 16.27
CA PRO A 212 24.10 3.54 17.26
C PRO A 212 25.08 4.65 16.89
N ILE A 213 24.70 5.90 17.15
CA ILE A 213 25.51 7.07 16.82
C ILE A 213 26.91 7.03 17.45
N ASN A 214 27.04 6.54 18.68
CA ASN A 214 28.35 6.44 19.36
C ASN A 214 29.22 5.36 18.71
N ALA A 215 28.64 4.21 18.34
CA ALA A 215 29.33 3.19 17.55
C ALA A 215 29.79 3.75 16.20
N PHE A 216 28.95 4.52 15.51
CA PHE A 216 29.32 5.19 14.26
C PHE A 216 30.50 6.14 14.45
N ARG A 217 30.44 7.02 15.46
CA ARG A 217 31.51 7.97 15.76
C ARG A 217 32.82 7.25 16.11
N ALA A 218 32.76 6.13 16.82
CA ALA A 218 33.92 5.32 17.16
C ALA A 218 34.53 4.54 15.98
N ILE A 219 33.73 4.21 14.95
CA ILE A 219 34.17 3.45 13.76
C ILE A 219 34.72 4.37 12.67
N PHE A 220 34.10 5.52 12.46
CA PHE A 220 34.37 6.39 11.31
C PHE A 220 35.01 7.73 11.67
N SER A 221 35.06 8.08 12.96
CA SER A 221 35.63 9.33 13.48
C SER A 221 35.26 10.57 12.64
N PRO A 222 33.97 10.88 12.44
CA PRO A 222 33.53 12.00 11.62
C PRO A 222 33.81 13.38 12.24
N GLY A 223 34.46 13.44 13.40
CA GLY A 223 34.64 14.67 14.17
C GLY A 223 33.30 15.26 14.63
N LYS A 224 33.15 16.58 14.49
CA LYS A 224 31.90 17.29 14.76
C LYS A 224 30.90 17.24 13.60
N LYS A 225 31.27 16.70 12.44
CA LYS A 225 30.46 16.76 11.23
C LYS A 225 29.14 16.01 11.38
N LEU A 226 28.06 16.63 10.94
CA LEU A 226 26.75 16.01 10.79
C LEU A 226 26.42 15.84 9.30
N SER A 227 25.53 14.91 8.97
CA SER A 227 25.04 14.75 7.59
C SER A 227 23.67 15.36 7.41
N LYS A 228 22.76 15.14 8.36
CA LYS A 228 21.44 15.78 8.44
C LYS A 228 21.06 16.03 9.90
N ILE A 229 20.15 16.98 10.12
CA ILE A 229 19.43 17.17 11.38
C ILE A 229 17.95 17.08 11.07
N PHE A 230 17.22 16.24 11.79
CA PHE A 230 15.77 16.16 11.68
C PHE A 230 15.12 16.84 12.87
N VAL A 231 14.25 17.80 12.59
CA VAL A 231 13.52 18.57 13.60
C VAL A 231 12.04 18.23 13.51
N THR A 232 11.48 17.71 14.59
CA THR A 232 10.03 17.46 14.72
C THR A 232 9.41 18.59 15.52
N VAL A 233 8.42 19.25 14.93
CA VAL A 233 7.65 20.33 15.55
C VAL A 233 6.43 19.75 16.28
N ASP A 234 6.03 20.38 17.37
CA ASP A 234 4.86 19.99 18.19
C ASP A 234 3.52 20.03 17.43
N SER A 235 3.36 20.97 16.50
CA SER A 235 2.13 21.19 15.73
C SER A 235 2.42 21.80 14.36
N VAL A 236 1.60 21.43 13.37
CA VAL A 236 1.65 21.98 12.00
C VAL A 236 1.52 23.50 11.98
N THR A 237 0.78 24.09 12.92
CA THR A 237 0.60 25.55 13.03
C THR A 237 1.87 26.31 13.40
N ASN A 238 2.86 25.63 13.97
CA ASN A 238 4.12 26.21 14.42
C ASN A 238 5.25 26.01 13.39
N VAL A 239 5.05 25.15 12.39
CA VAL A 239 6.08 24.76 11.42
C VAL A 239 6.62 25.97 10.66
N GLU A 240 5.77 26.83 10.12
CA GLU A 240 6.23 28.01 9.36
C GLU A 240 7.10 28.96 10.21
N ARG A 241 6.74 29.15 11.48
CA ARG A 241 7.51 29.97 12.43
C ARG A 241 8.87 29.34 12.73
N VAL A 242 8.90 28.03 12.95
CA VAL A 242 10.15 27.28 13.19
C VAL A 242 11.03 27.29 11.94
N VAL A 243 10.47 27.05 10.75
CA VAL A 243 11.21 27.11 9.47
C VAL A 243 11.82 28.49 9.24
N ALA A 244 11.08 29.57 9.53
CA ALA A 244 11.59 30.93 9.39
C ALA A 244 12.79 31.21 10.32
N ASP A 245 12.83 30.61 11.51
CA ASP A 245 13.99 30.71 12.40
C ASP A 245 15.15 29.82 11.95
N LEU A 246 14.88 28.59 11.52
CA LEU A 246 15.92 27.67 11.05
C LEU A 246 16.60 28.19 9.79
N LYS A 247 15.88 28.87 8.89
CA LYS A 247 16.43 29.49 7.67
C LYS A 247 17.44 30.62 7.95
N LYS A 248 17.50 31.13 9.20
CA LYS A 248 18.51 32.11 9.61
C LYS A 248 19.87 31.47 9.87
N ILE A 249 19.94 30.14 9.96
CA ILE A 249 21.19 29.38 10.13
C ILE A 249 21.89 29.30 8.76
N PRO A 250 23.02 29.99 8.54
CA PRO A 250 23.60 30.14 7.21
C PRO A 250 24.24 28.86 6.66
N GLU A 251 24.55 27.91 7.53
CA GLU A 251 25.19 26.63 7.24
C GLU A 251 24.19 25.53 6.83
N ALA A 252 22.89 25.79 6.97
CA ALA A 252 21.84 24.79 6.80
C ALA A 252 20.86 25.18 5.70
N ASP A 253 20.65 24.25 4.75
CA ASP A 253 19.48 24.28 3.89
C ASP A 253 18.30 23.63 4.64
N VAL A 254 17.21 24.37 4.78
CA VAL A 254 16.01 23.94 5.50
C VAL A 254 14.97 23.46 4.50
N VAL A 255 14.72 22.16 4.51
CA VAL A 255 13.74 21.49 3.65
C VAL A 255 12.56 21.06 4.50
N THR A 256 11.36 21.49 4.11
CA THR A 256 10.14 20.98 4.75
C THR A 256 9.70 19.71 4.06
N ALA A 257 9.29 18.72 4.84
CA ALA A 257 8.90 17.44 4.29
C ALA A 257 7.68 17.44 3.31
N PRO A 258 6.74 18.43 3.33
CA PRO A 258 5.69 18.55 2.32
C PRO A 258 6.18 18.71 0.86
N GLU A 259 7.32 19.35 0.62
CA GLU A 259 7.85 19.56 -0.74
C GLU A 259 8.43 18.27 -1.33
N ALA A 260 9.11 17.45 -0.53
CA ALA A 260 9.68 16.16 -0.96
C ALA A 260 8.68 14.99 -0.97
N VAL A 261 7.62 15.05 -0.15
CA VAL A 261 6.52 14.06 -0.16
C VAL A 261 5.50 14.35 -1.28
N SER A 262 5.64 15.46 -2.01
CA SER A 262 4.81 15.79 -3.17
C SER A 262 4.83 14.70 -4.25
N THR A 263 5.99 14.09 -4.53
CA THR A 263 6.14 13.01 -5.50
C THR A 263 5.47 11.71 -5.03
N ALA A 264 5.64 11.34 -3.76
CA ALA A 264 4.95 10.17 -3.21
C ALA A 264 3.42 10.38 -3.20
N ARG A 265 2.96 11.59 -2.85
CA ARG A 265 1.55 11.98 -2.91
C ARG A 265 1.02 11.96 -4.33
N SER A 266 1.77 12.46 -5.30
CA SER A 266 1.35 12.49 -6.69
C SER A 266 1.26 11.06 -7.25
N THR A 267 2.26 10.22 -7.01
CA THR A 267 2.26 8.82 -7.47
C THR A 267 1.18 7.98 -6.78
N LEU A 268 1.11 7.98 -5.45
CA LEU A 268 0.06 7.23 -4.74
C LEU A 268 -1.34 7.80 -5.01
N GLY A 269 -1.45 9.13 -5.14
CA GLY A 269 -2.69 9.82 -5.46
C GLY A 269 -3.19 9.49 -6.87
N THR A 270 -2.31 9.54 -7.87
CA THR A 270 -2.63 9.14 -9.25
C THR A 270 -3.01 7.66 -9.33
N LEU A 271 -2.29 6.78 -8.62
CA LEU A 271 -2.67 5.37 -8.49
C LEU A 271 -4.05 5.20 -7.85
N ALA A 272 -4.33 5.90 -6.73
CA ALA A 272 -5.63 5.83 -6.07
C ALA A 272 -6.78 6.32 -6.97
N VAL A 273 -6.54 7.38 -7.74
CA VAL A 273 -7.50 7.91 -8.70
C VAL A 273 -7.71 6.94 -9.87
N ALA A 274 -6.63 6.41 -10.44
CA ALA A 274 -6.69 5.42 -11.52
C ALA A 274 -7.41 4.13 -11.07
N SER A 275 -7.10 3.60 -9.89
CA SER A 275 -7.78 2.44 -9.30
C SER A 275 -9.26 2.71 -9.01
N ALA A 276 -9.62 3.93 -8.57
CA ALA A 276 -11.00 4.31 -8.39
C ALA A 276 -11.76 4.33 -9.73
N TYR A 277 -11.20 4.94 -10.77
CA TYR A 277 -11.81 4.93 -12.11
C TYR A 277 -11.94 3.51 -12.68
N ALA A 278 -10.90 2.69 -12.52
CA ALA A 278 -10.93 1.28 -12.93
C ALA A 278 -12.00 0.50 -12.18
N SER A 279 -12.20 0.77 -10.88
CA SER A 279 -13.26 0.14 -10.07
C SER A 279 -14.65 0.50 -10.60
N VAL A 280 -14.90 1.77 -10.91
CA VAL A 280 -16.18 2.22 -11.49
C VAL A 280 -16.42 1.56 -12.85
N LEU A 281 -15.38 1.47 -13.70
CA LEU A 281 -15.47 0.80 -15.00
C LEU A 281 -15.76 -0.69 -14.86
N LEU A 282 -15.06 -1.40 -13.97
CA LEU A 282 -15.29 -2.83 -13.69
C LEU A 282 -16.70 -3.08 -13.16
N PHE A 283 -17.21 -2.18 -12.31
CA PHE A 283 -18.58 -2.25 -11.83
C PHE A 283 -19.59 -2.12 -12.98
N ALA A 284 -19.37 -1.16 -13.90
CA ALA A 284 -20.22 -0.99 -15.08
C ALA A 284 -20.15 -2.21 -16.03
N ILE A 285 -18.95 -2.76 -16.27
CA ILE A 285 -18.76 -3.96 -17.09
C ILE A 285 -19.50 -5.15 -16.45
N GLY A 286 -19.39 -5.34 -15.14
CA GLY A 286 -20.11 -6.37 -14.40
C GLY A 286 -21.63 -6.23 -14.53
N ALA A 287 -22.14 -5.01 -14.44
CA ALA A 287 -23.56 -4.72 -14.63
C ALA A 287 -24.06 -5.11 -16.03
N VAL A 288 -23.35 -4.67 -17.08
CA VAL A 288 -23.69 -5.00 -18.48
C VAL A 288 -23.62 -6.51 -18.70
N LEU A 289 -22.63 -7.19 -18.13
CA LEU A 289 -22.47 -8.64 -18.22
C LEU A 289 -23.67 -9.38 -17.60
N VAL A 290 -24.14 -8.97 -16.42
CA VAL A 290 -25.33 -9.58 -15.81
C VAL A 290 -26.56 -9.39 -16.69
N VAL A 291 -26.80 -8.16 -17.18
CA VAL A 291 -27.94 -7.87 -18.06
C VAL A 291 -27.86 -8.72 -19.33
N PHE A 292 -26.69 -8.81 -19.95
CA PHE A 292 -26.48 -9.59 -21.17
C PHE A 292 -26.74 -11.08 -20.95
N VAL A 293 -26.18 -11.66 -19.89
CA VAL A 293 -26.41 -13.05 -19.51
C VAL A 293 -27.90 -13.31 -19.25
N MET A 294 -28.61 -12.37 -18.62
CA MET A 294 -30.03 -12.52 -18.32
C MET A 294 -30.91 -12.36 -19.57
N ILE A 295 -30.56 -11.48 -20.51
CA ILE A 295 -31.20 -11.40 -21.84
C ILE A 295 -31.06 -12.74 -22.57
N LEU A 296 -29.84 -13.29 -22.61
CA LEU A 296 -29.58 -14.58 -23.25
C LEU A 296 -30.39 -15.70 -22.56
N SER A 297 -30.40 -15.71 -21.22
CA SER A 297 -31.18 -16.67 -20.42
C SER A 297 -32.66 -16.67 -20.72
N THR A 298 -33.24 -15.48 -20.74
CA THR A 298 -34.68 -15.31 -20.90
C THR A 298 -35.09 -15.67 -22.32
N ARG A 299 -34.28 -15.32 -23.32
CA ARG A 299 -34.48 -15.70 -24.73
C ARG A 299 -34.49 -17.21 -24.94
N GLU A 300 -33.50 -17.92 -24.40
CA GLU A 300 -33.43 -19.40 -24.48
C GLU A 300 -34.66 -20.07 -23.85
N ARG A 301 -35.29 -19.42 -22.88
CA ARG A 301 -36.41 -19.98 -22.09
C ARG A 301 -37.77 -19.34 -22.42
N ILE A 302 -37.92 -18.61 -23.52
CA ILE A 302 -39.19 -17.98 -23.92
C ILE A 302 -40.32 -19.00 -24.00
N ARG A 303 -40.08 -20.18 -24.60
CA ARG A 303 -41.09 -21.26 -24.69
C ARG A 303 -41.53 -21.74 -23.31
N GLU A 304 -40.58 -21.97 -22.41
CA GLU A 304 -40.84 -22.42 -21.03
C GLU A 304 -41.69 -21.40 -20.25
N ILE A 305 -41.41 -20.10 -20.41
CA ILE A 305 -42.23 -19.01 -19.84
C ILE A 305 -43.65 -19.04 -20.43
N GLY A 306 -43.77 -19.24 -21.74
CA GLY A 306 -45.06 -19.36 -22.42
C GLY A 306 -45.90 -20.52 -21.90
N THR A 307 -45.28 -21.69 -21.71
CA THR A 307 -45.96 -22.87 -21.15
C THR A 307 -46.38 -22.64 -19.70
N LEU A 308 -45.53 -22.05 -18.86
CA LEU A 308 -45.86 -21.69 -17.48
C LEU A 308 -47.05 -20.75 -17.40
N LYS A 309 -47.11 -19.73 -18.26
CA LYS A 309 -48.25 -18.80 -18.31
C LYS A 309 -49.53 -19.46 -18.83
N ALA A 310 -49.41 -20.41 -19.78
CA ALA A 310 -50.56 -21.15 -20.31
C ALA A 310 -51.22 -22.05 -19.25
N ILE A 311 -50.44 -22.59 -18.30
CA ILE A 311 -50.95 -23.39 -17.17
C ILE A 311 -51.34 -22.54 -15.94
N GLY A 312 -51.33 -21.20 -16.07
CA GLY A 312 -51.84 -20.28 -15.05
C GLY A 312 -50.79 -19.63 -14.13
N ALA A 313 -49.48 -19.75 -14.41
CA ALA A 313 -48.47 -19.05 -13.62
C ALA A 313 -48.58 -17.52 -13.78
N SER A 314 -48.55 -16.80 -12.66
CA SER A 314 -48.60 -15.33 -12.66
C SER A 314 -47.28 -14.73 -13.13
N ASN A 315 -47.33 -13.51 -13.69
CA ASN A 315 -46.11 -12.77 -14.06
C ASN A 315 -45.16 -12.58 -12.87
N ARG A 316 -45.71 -12.42 -11.65
CA ARG A 316 -44.94 -12.26 -10.42
C ARG A 316 -44.15 -13.52 -10.07
N GLU A 317 -44.74 -14.71 -10.21
CA GLU A 317 -44.06 -15.97 -9.95
C GLU A 317 -42.89 -16.19 -10.91
N VAL A 318 -43.08 -15.88 -12.19
CA VAL A 318 -42.00 -16.00 -13.18
C VAL A 318 -40.88 -15.00 -12.86
N VAL A 319 -41.22 -13.74 -12.52
CA VAL A 319 -40.22 -12.73 -12.12
C VAL A 319 -39.42 -13.18 -10.89
N LEU A 320 -40.10 -13.67 -9.85
CA LEU A 320 -39.45 -14.17 -8.63
C LEU A 320 -38.53 -15.36 -8.91
N GLN A 321 -38.90 -16.25 -9.84
CA GLN A 321 -38.07 -17.38 -10.24
C GLN A 321 -36.75 -16.92 -10.88
N PHE A 322 -36.79 -15.96 -11.81
CA PHE A 322 -35.58 -15.44 -12.44
C PHE A 322 -34.73 -14.57 -11.49
N LEU A 323 -35.36 -13.83 -10.58
CA LEU A 323 -34.65 -13.05 -9.57
C LEU A 323 -33.91 -13.97 -8.59
N ALA A 324 -34.52 -15.08 -8.19
CA ALA A 324 -33.88 -16.10 -7.37
C ALA A 324 -32.71 -16.80 -8.10
N GLU A 325 -32.84 -17.03 -9.41
CA GLU A 325 -31.74 -17.52 -10.25
C GLU A 325 -30.56 -16.53 -10.31
N ALA A 326 -30.85 -15.24 -10.55
CA ALA A 326 -29.84 -14.18 -10.54
C ALA A 326 -29.11 -14.14 -9.18
N PHE A 327 -29.89 -14.17 -8.09
CA PHE A 327 -29.36 -14.16 -6.73
C PHE A 327 -28.44 -15.36 -6.47
N ALA A 328 -28.86 -16.57 -6.82
CA ALA A 328 -28.05 -17.79 -6.64
C ALA A 328 -26.71 -17.70 -7.38
N MET A 329 -26.75 -17.25 -8.64
CA MET A 329 -25.57 -17.09 -9.47
C MET A 329 -24.61 -16.01 -8.95
N SER A 330 -25.16 -14.88 -8.48
CA SER A 330 -24.37 -13.80 -7.90
C SER A 330 -23.78 -14.14 -6.54
N ALA A 331 -24.52 -14.88 -5.70
CA ALA A 331 -24.01 -15.37 -4.43
C ALA A 331 -22.82 -16.32 -4.63
N LEU A 332 -22.92 -17.25 -5.59
CA LEU A 332 -21.80 -18.11 -5.97
C LEU A 332 -20.65 -17.33 -6.59
N GLY A 333 -20.94 -16.34 -7.42
CA GLY A 333 -19.93 -15.43 -7.97
C GLY A 333 -19.19 -14.67 -6.88
N ALA A 334 -19.90 -14.15 -5.87
CA ALA A 334 -19.30 -13.48 -4.73
C ALA A 334 -18.42 -14.41 -3.88
N ALA A 335 -18.87 -15.66 -3.64
CA ALA A 335 -18.04 -16.67 -2.99
C ALA A 335 -16.77 -16.99 -3.80
N GLY A 336 -16.90 -17.20 -5.11
CA GLY A 336 -15.76 -17.40 -6.00
C GLY A 336 -14.83 -16.18 -6.04
N ALA A 337 -15.38 -14.98 -5.94
CA ALA A 337 -14.59 -13.75 -5.90
C ALA A 337 -13.69 -13.68 -4.65
N LEU A 338 -14.20 -14.08 -3.48
CA LEU A 338 -13.40 -14.15 -2.25
C LEU A 338 -12.27 -15.17 -2.38
N LEU A 339 -12.56 -16.33 -2.98
CA LEU A 339 -11.57 -17.37 -3.24
C LEU A 339 -10.46 -16.91 -4.19
N LEU A 340 -10.74 -15.99 -5.11
CA LEU A 340 -9.75 -15.40 -6.01
C LEU A 340 -9.01 -14.21 -5.39
N ALA A 341 -9.71 -13.34 -4.67
CA ALA A 341 -9.17 -12.07 -4.17
C ALA A 341 -8.24 -12.24 -2.95
N LEU A 342 -8.59 -13.12 -2.00
CA LEU A 342 -7.78 -13.34 -0.79
C LEU A 342 -6.36 -13.85 -1.09
N PRO A 343 -6.15 -14.93 -1.87
CA PRO A 343 -4.81 -15.42 -2.15
C PRO A 343 -4.01 -14.53 -3.11
N SER A 344 -4.67 -13.68 -3.90
CA SER A 344 -3.99 -12.76 -4.83
C SER A 344 -3.54 -11.46 -4.14
N ALA A 345 -4.11 -11.08 -2.99
CA ALA A 345 -3.76 -9.83 -2.33
C ALA A 345 -2.28 -9.66 -1.96
N PRO A 346 -1.54 -10.67 -1.46
CA PRO A 346 -0.11 -10.52 -1.21
C PRO A 346 0.69 -10.21 -2.48
N VAL A 347 0.35 -10.89 -3.58
CA VAL A 347 1.00 -10.69 -4.88
C VAL A 347 0.74 -9.27 -5.39
N VAL A 348 -0.52 -8.83 -5.35
CA VAL A 348 -0.90 -7.47 -5.78
C VAL A 348 -0.27 -6.42 -4.87
N SER A 349 -0.20 -6.68 -3.56
CA SER A 349 0.45 -5.79 -2.59
C SER A 349 1.93 -5.59 -2.88
N GLN A 350 2.63 -6.68 -3.25
CA GLN A 350 4.03 -6.62 -3.63
C GLN A 350 4.25 -5.86 -4.95
N VAL A 351 3.40 -6.10 -5.95
CA VAL A 351 3.51 -5.43 -7.26
C VAL A 351 3.19 -3.94 -7.17
N LEU A 352 2.20 -3.55 -6.36
CA LEU A 352 1.78 -2.15 -6.22
C LEU A 352 2.55 -1.38 -5.13
N GLY A 353 3.33 -2.05 -4.27
CA GLY A 353 4.03 -1.41 -3.15
C GLY A 353 3.08 -0.84 -2.07
N VAL A 354 1.84 -1.31 -2.03
CA VAL A 354 0.80 -0.84 -1.10
C VAL A 354 0.29 -2.03 -0.28
N PRO A 355 0.21 -1.94 1.06
CA PRO A 355 -0.26 -3.03 1.90
C PRO A 355 -1.78 -3.21 1.76
N ILE A 356 -2.21 -4.10 0.85
CA ILE A 356 -3.63 -4.39 0.63
C ILE A 356 -4.13 -5.24 1.80
N ALA A 357 -4.97 -4.65 2.65
CA ALA A 357 -5.68 -5.33 3.71
C ALA A 357 -7.18 -5.39 3.40
N PHE A 358 -7.80 -6.55 3.61
CA PHE A 358 -9.24 -6.68 3.43
C PHE A 358 -9.98 -6.18 4.66
N ASP A 359 -10.54 -4.97 4.55
CA ASP A 359 -11.56 -4.51 5.47
C ASP A 359 -12.86 -5.33 5.29
N ARG A 360 -13.32 -5.96 6.38
CA ARG A 360 -14.53 -6.81 6.39
C ARG A 360 -15.77 -6.06 5.94
N ASN A 361 -15.95 -4.81 6.35
CA ASN A 361 -17.12 -4.01 6.01
C ASN A 361 -17.13 -3.67 4.52
N VAL A 362 -15.97 -3.31 3.97
CA VAL A 362 -15.81 -3.04 2.53
C VAL A 362 -16.13 -4.28 1.70
N VAL A 363 -15.61 -5.45 2.11
CA VAL A 363 -15.91 -6.72 1.44
C VAL A 363 -17.40 -7.05 1.49
N LEU A 364 -18.04 -6.91 2.66
CA LEU A 364 -19.48 -7.12 2.80
C LEU A 364 -20.28 -6.16 1.91
N LEU A 365 -19.85 -4.90 1.81
CA LEU A 365 -20.49 -3.90 0.96
C LEU A 365 -20.36 -4.25 -0.53
N ILE A 366 -19.21 -4.74 -0.96
CA ILE A 366 -18.98 -5.19 -2.34
C ILE A 366 -19.85 -6.40 -2.67
N VAL A 367 -19.91 -7.38 -1.77
CA VAL A 367 -20.74 -8.60 -1.94
C VAL A 367 -22.23 -8.25 -1.96
N ALA A 368 -22.70 -7.44 -1.00
CA ALA A 368 -24.08 -6.99 -0.96
C ALA A 368 -24.42 -6.14 -2.19
N GLY A 369 -23.51 -5.26 -2.58
CA GLY A 369 -23.60 -4.43 -3.77
C GLY A 369 -23.70 -5.25 -5.05
N SER A 370 -22.84 -6.24 -5.25
CA SER A 370 -22.84 -7.08 -6.45
C SER A 370 -24.12 -7.91 -6.58
N VAL A 371 -24.61 -8.47 -5.47
CA VAL A 371 -25.88 -9.21 -5.43
C VAL A 371 -27.07 -8.29 -5.71
N THR A 372 -27.10 -7.11 -5.09
CA THR A 372 -28.17 -6.12 -5.29
C THR A 372 -28.19 -5.64 -6.74
N PHE A 373 -27.02 -5.34 -7.30
CA PHE A 373 -26.93 -4.85 -8.67
C PHE A 373 -27.30 -5.92 -9.69
N ALA A 374 -26.93 -7.18 -9.44
CA ALA A 374 -27.34 -8.27 -10.30
C ALA A 374 -28.85 -8.51 -10.26
N ALA A 375 -29.47 -8.40 -9.08
CA ALA A 375 -30.91 -8.47 -8.93
C ALA A 375 -31.59 -7.34 -9.72
N LEU A 376 -31.12 -6.10 -9.59
CA LEU A 376 -31.66 -4.94 -10.34
C LEU A 376 -31.46 -5.08 -11.85
N GLY A 377 -30.26 -5.47 -12.30
CA GLY A 377 -29.94 -5.67 -13.71
C GLY A 377 -30.76 -6.78 -14.36
N SER A 378 -31.14 -7.81 -13.58
CA SER A 378 -32.01 -8.88 -14.08
C SER A 378 -33.47 -8.46 -14.27
N LEU A 379 -33.92 -7.39 -13.61
CA LEU A 379 -35.34 -7.03 -13.55
C LEU A 379 -35.87 -6.59 -14.93
N TYR A 380 -35.11 -5.77 -15.66
CA TYR A 380 -35.50 -5.27 -16.99
C TYR A 380 -35.77 -6.40 -18.00
N PRO A 381 -34.82 -7.31 -18.30
CA PRO A 381 -35.05 -8.36 -19.30
C PRO A 381 -36.15 -9.33 -18.87
N VAL A 382 -36.24 -9.63 -17.58
CA VAL A 382 -37.28 -10.52 -17.04
C VAL A 382 -38.65 -9.89 -17.22
N MET A 383 -38.84 -8.63 -16.82
CA MET A 383 -40.10 -7.90 -17.00
C MET A 383 -40.52 -7.81 -18.47
N HIS A 384 -39.55 -7.64 -19.37
CA HIS A 384 -39.83 -7.62 -20.80
C HIS A 384 -40.25 -9.01 -21.31
N GLY A 385 -39.63 -10.08 -20.81
CA GLY A 385 -39.94 -11.46 -21.17
C GLY A 385 -41.34 -11.91 -20.72
N VAL A 386 -41.74 -11.60 -19.48
CA VAL A 386 -43.09 -11.96 -18.98
C VAL A 386 -44.23 -11.23 -19.67
N ARG A 387 -44.00 -10.13 -20.38
CA ARG A 387 -45.05 -9.42 -21.12
C ARG A 387 -45.50 -10.15 -22.39
N LEU A 388 -44.75 -11.16 -22.84
CA LEU A 388 -45.12 -11.96 -24.00
C LEU A 388 -46.37 -12.80 -23.72
N THR A 389 -47.29 -12.85 -24.69
CA THR A 389 -48.43 -13.79 -24.62
C THR A 389 -47.94 -15.21 -24.90
N PRO A 390 -48.64 -16.26 -24.42
CA PRO A 390 -48.28 -17.64 -24.74
C PRO A 390 -48.17 -17.90 -26.24
N VAL A 391 -49.04 -17.26 -27.05
CA VAL A 391 -49.04 -17.37 -28.51
C VAL A 391 -47.78 -16.75 -29.11
N ASP A 392 -47.38 -15.55 -28.66
CA ASP A 392 -46.16 -14.88 -29.15
C ASP A 392 -44.90 -15.65 -28.79
N ALA A 393 -44.87 -16.23 -27.58
CA ALA A 393 -43.76 -17.05 -27.11
C ALA A 393 -43.55 -18.30 -27.97
N MET A 394 -44.63 -18.92 -28.45
CA MET A 394 -44.57 -20.09 -29.33
C MET A 394 -44.21 -19.73 -30.78
N ARG A 395 -44.62 -18.55 -31.29
CA ARG A 395 -44.33 -18.11 -32.67
C ARG A 395 -42.91 -17.64 -32.92
N ARG A 396 -42.21 -17.07 -31.94
CA ARG A 396 -40.85 -16.47 -32.09
C ARG A 396 -39.69 -17.44 -32.39
N THR A 397 -39.98 -18.72 -32.60
CA THR A 397 -38.97 -19.77 -32.85
C THR A 397 -39.38 -20.71 -33.99
N ALA A 398 -40.29 -20.27 -34.86
CA ALA A 398 -40.55 -20.91 -36.15
C ALA A 398 -39.63 -20.31 -37.22
#